data_AF-A0A0S2SB49-F1
#
_entry.id   AF-A0A0S2SB49-F1
#
_cell.length_a   1.000
_cell.length_b   1.000
_cell.length_c   1.000
_cell.angle_alpha   90.00
_cell.angle_beta   90.00
_cell.angle_gamma   90.00
#
_symmetry.space_group_name_H-M   'P 1'
#
loop_
_entity.id
_entity.type
_entity.pdbx_description
1 polymer ?
#
loop_
_entity_poly.entity_id
_entity_poly.type
_entity_poly.pdbx_seq_one_letter_code
_entity_poly.pdbx_strand_id
1 'polypeptide(L)'
;MKPLIKPTTKERIPELQLVRAMAILAVIIVHATSYATVQLTDSSLYFVYNALNVLMKYGTPVFIALSSMVLFYNYKDRPMGRELLIRFYKQRLRYILLPYIMFSLFYFILSLTAGSSET
;
A
#
# COMPACT_ATOMS: atom_id res chain seq x y z
N MET A 1 18.31 -25.35 26.34
CA MET A 1 19.15 -24.22 25.91
C MET A 1 18.59 -23.67 24.59
N LYS A 2 17.93 -22.51 24.58
CA LYS A 2 17.46 -21.86 23.34
C LYS A 2 18.66 -21.22 22.65
N PRO A 3 18.92 -21.46 21.35
CA PRO A 3 20.04 -20.82 20.67
C PRO A 3 19.82 -19.29 20.62
N LEU A 4 20.82 -18.54 21.05
CA LEU A 4 20.87 -17.08 20.97
C LEU A 4 21.11 -16.67 19.52
N ILE A 5 20.03 -16.45 18.76
CA ILE A 5 20.11 -15.90 17.40
C ILE A 5 20.43 -14.42 17.52
N LYS A 6 21.70 -14.06 17.30
CA LYS A 6 22.13 -12.66 17.20
C LYS A 6 21.40 -12.01 16.01
N PRO A 7 20.73 -10.87 16.17
CA PRO A 7 20.09 -10.21 15.03
C PRO A 7 21.18 -9.72 14.08
N THR A 8 21.38 -10.41 12.96
CA THR A 8 22.18 -9.91 11.85
C THR A 8 21.41 -8.76 11.22
N THR A 9 21.89 -7.54 11.39
CA THR A 9 21.37 -6.36 10.70
C THR A 9 21.51 -6.60 9.20
N LYS A 10 20.38 -6.77 8.50
CA LYS A 10 20.42 -6.94 7.05
C LYS A 10 20.77 -5.62 6.39
N GLU A 11 21.63 -5.69 5.37
CA GLU A 11 22.00 -4.54 4.57
C GLU A 11 20.75 -3.94 3.92
N ARG A 12 20.64 -2.61 3.97
CA ARG A 12 19.56 -1.87 3.33
C ARG A 12 19.93 -1.63 1.88
N ILE A 13 18.97 -1.88 0.99
CA ILE A 13 19.11 -1.66 -0.45
C ILE A 13 18.40 -0.33 -0.77
N PRO A 14 19.10 0.80 -0.88
CA PRO A 14 18.48 2.10 -1.11
C PRO A 14 17.71 2.17 -2.45
N GLU A 15 18.16 1.45 -3.47
CA GLU A 15 17.54 1.36 -4.79
C GLU A 15 16.10 0.86 -4.70
N LEU A 16 15.82 -0.03 -3.76
CA LEU A 16 14.48 -0.55 -3.49
C LEU A 16 13.50 0.54 -3.07
N GLN A 17 13.97 1.56 -2.37
CA GLN A 17 13.13 2.69 -1.97
C GLN A 17 12.79 3.58 -3.18
N LEU A 18 13.74 3.76 -4.10
CA LEU A 18 13.52 4.48 -5.34
C LEU A 18 12.48 3.77 -6.22
N VAL A 19 12.64 2.46 -6.46
CA VAL A 19 11.66 1.70 -7.25
C VAL A 19 10.28 1.69 -6.57
N ARG A 20 10.24 1.64 -5.23
CA ARG A 20 8.97 1.75 -4.48
C ARG A 20 8.31 3.11 -4.68
N ALA A 21 9.06 4.21 -4.65
CA ALA A 21 8.52 5.55 -4.90
C ALA A 21 7.94 5.65 -6.31
N MET A 22 8.65 5.14 -7.32
CA MET A 22 8.16 5.09 -8.72
C MET A 22 6.87 4.26 -8.84
N ALA A 23 6.81 3.11 -8.18
CA ALA A 23 5.62 2.25 -8.18
C ALA A 23 4.41 2.93 -7.52
N ILE A 24 4.61 3.62 -6.38
CA ILE A 24 3.55 4.39 -5.71
C ILE A 24 3.05 5.52 -6.61
N LEU A 25 3.96 6.23 -7.28
CA LEU A 25 3.59 7.29 -8.21
C LEU A 25 2.73 6.76 -9.37
N ALA A 26 3.12 5.62 -9.96
CA ALA A 26 2.34 4.97 -11.00
C ALA A 26 0.92 4.59 -10.52
N VAL A 27 0.78 4.04 -9.31
CA VAL A 27 -0.53 3.73 -8.70
C VAL A 27 -1.38 4.99 -8.55
N ILE A 28 -0.79 6.09 -8.04
CA ILE A 28 -1.51 7.37 -7.90
C ILE A 28 -1.97 7.88 -9.26
N ILE A 29 -1.13 7.82 -10.29
CA ILE A 29 -1.49 8.28 -11.65
C ILE A 29 -2.66 7.46 -12.21
N VAL A 30 -2.67 6.13 -12.04
CA VAL A 30 -3.79 5.29 -12.49
C VAL A 30 -5.10 5.68 -11.81
N HIS A 31 -5.07 5.94 -10.50
CA HIS A 31 -6.27 6.36 -9.76
C HIS A 31 -6.73 7.78 -10.11
N ALA A 32 -5.80 8.71 -10.30
CA ALA A 32 -6.12 10.08 -10.69
C ALA A 32 -6.70 10.15 -12.13
N THR A 33 -6.24 9.27 -13.02
CA THR A 33 -6.65 9.28 -14.43
C THR A 33 -7.84 8.38 -14.74
N SER A 34 -8.21 7.44 -13.87
CA SER A 34 -9.29 6.47 -14.14
C SER A 34 -10.63 7.16 -14.41
N TYR A 35 -10.94 8.21 -13.65
CA TYR A 35 -12.18 8.98 -13.86
C TYR A 35 -12.17 9.74 -15.19
N ALA A 36 -11.03 10.36 -15.53
CA ALA A 36 -10.86 11.06 -16.79
C ALA A 36 -11.01 10.11 -18.00
N THR A 37 -10.55 8.86 -17.90
CA THR A 37 -10.72 7.87 -18.98
C THR A 37 -12.16 7.46 -19.24
N VAL A 38 -13.08 7.67 -18.28
CA VAL A 38 -14.51 7.36 -18.45
C VAL A 38 -15.28 8.57 -18.97
N GLN A 39 -14.90 9.79 -18.60
CA GLN A 39 -15.64 11.00 -18.94
C GLN A 39 -15.22 11.66 -20.26
N LEU A 40 -13.97 11.51 -20.67
CA LEU A 40 -13.42 12.22 -21.83
C LEU A 40 -13.51 11.40 -23.12
N THR A 41 -14.36 10.37 -23.22
CA THR A 41 -14.41 9.45 -24.37
C THR A 41 -14.58 10.14 -25.73
N ASP A 42 -15.25 11.29 -25.77
CA ASP A 42 -15.47 12.07 -27.01
C ASP A 42 -14.45 13.21 -27.21
N SER A 43 -13.47 13.35 -26.32
CA SER A 43 -12.44 14.40 -26.36
C SER A 43 -11.14 13.93 -27.01
N SER A 44 -10.44 14.82 -27.72
CA SER A 44 -9.09 14.56 -28.24
C SER A 44 -8.07 14.21 -27.14
N LEU A 45 -8.34 14.63 -25.90
CA LEU A 45 -7.50 14.34 -24.73
C LEU A 45 -7.64 12.89 -24.24
N TYR A 46 -8.67 12.15 -24.67
CA TYR A 46 -8.89 10.74 -24.32
C TYR A 46 -7.64 9.90 -24.54
N PHE A 47 -6.99 10.08 -25.69
CA PHE A 47 -5.83 9.29 -26.07
C PHE A 47 -4.68 9.45 -25.07
N VAL A 48 -4.42 10.69 -24.64
CA VAL A 48 -3.34 10.99 -23.68
C VAL A 48 -3.64 10.39 -22.32
N TYR A 49 -4.85 10.60 -21.80
CA TYR A 49 -5.24 10.06 -20.49
C TYR A 49 -5.29 8.53 -20.49
N ASN A 50 -5.79 7.92 -21.57
CA ASN A 50 -5.83 6.47 -21.70
C ASN A 50 -4.42 5.87 -21.83
N ALA A 51 -3.55 6.46 -22.64
CA ALA A 51 -2.15 6.03 -22.76
C ALA A 51 -1.41 6.11 -21.42
N LEU A 52 -1.58 7.23 -20.69
CA LEU A 52 -0.98 7.41 -19.38
C LEU A 52 -1.54 6.40 -18.36
N ASN A 53 -2.85 6.18 -18.36
CA ASN A 53 -3.49 5.21 -17.47
C ASN A 53 -2.97 3.81 -17.72
N VAL A 54 -2.99 3.35 -18.99
CA VAL A 54 -2.55 2.01 -19.36
C VAL A 54 -1.07 1.81 -19.08
N LEU A 55 -0.23 2.78 -19.44
CA LEU A 55 1.22 2.70 -19.19
C LEU A 55 1.50 2.58 -17.70
N MET A 56 0.81 3.30 -16.83
CA MET A 56 1.08 3.29 -15.39
C MET A 56 0.48 2.10 -14.62
N LYS A 57 -0.26 1.20 -15.29
CA LYS A 57 -0.82 -0.02 -14.66
C LYS A 57 0.24 -1.00 -14.13
N TYR A 58 1.51 -0.86 -14.52
CA TYR A 58 2.60 -1.66 -13.94
C TYR A 58 2.84 -1.36 -12.45
N GLY A 59 2.37 -0.21 -11.93
CA GLY A 59 2.66 0.23 -10.56
C GLY A 59 2.26 -0.79 -9.51
N THR A 60 1.03 -1.32 -9.59
CA THR A 60 0.49 -2.31 -8.64
C THR A 60 1.26 -3.63 -8.63
N PRO A 61 1.50 -4.33 -9.77
CA PRO A 61 2.26 -5.58 -9.75
C PRO A 61 3.70 -5.38 -9.29
N VAL A 62 4.36 -4.27 -9.66
CA VAL A 62 5.71 -3.95 -9.16
C VAL A 62 5.69 -3.73 -7.65
N PHE A 63 4.74 -2.95 -7.13
CA PHE A 63 4.63 -2.68 -5.69
C PHE A 63 4.44 -3.97 -4.87
N ILE A 64 3.60 -4.90 -5.36
CA ILE A 64 3.39 -6.22 -4.73
C ILE A 64 4.68 -7.05 -4.78
N ALA A 65 5.36 -7.09 -5.93
CA ALA A 65 6.62 -7.82 -6.10
C ALA A 65 7.74 -7.28 -5.19
N LEU A 66 7.87 -5.96 -5.04
CA LEU A 66 8.82 -5.37 -4.11
C LEU A 66 8.49 -5.72 -2.65
N SER A 67 7.21 -5.69 -2.30
CA SER A 67 6.76 -6.03 -0.95
C SER A 67 7.04 -7.50 -0.61
N SER A 68 6.86 -8.41 -1.55
CA SER A 68 7.19 -9.83 -1.38
C SER A 68 8.70 -10.08 -1.36
N MET A 69 9.48 -9.38 -2.19
CA MET A 69 10.95 -9.44 -2.18
C MET A 69 11.53 -8.99 -0.83
N VAL A 70 11.06 -7.86 -0.29
CA VAL A 70 11.46 -7.35 1.04
C VAL A 70 11.11 -8.34 2.13
N LEU A 71 9.92 -8.94 2.04
CA LEU A 71 9.47 -9.95 2.99
C LEU A 71 10.40 -11.16 2.96
N PHE A 72 10.63 -11.72 1.77
CA PHE A 72 11.51 -12.86 1.59
C PHE A 72 12.92 -12.55 2.10
N TYR A 73 13.49 -11.41 1.72
CA TYR A 73 14.82 -10.98 2.16
C TYR A 73 14.92 -10.92 3.69
N ASN A 74 13.91 -10.41 4.39
CA ASN A 74 13.97 -10.26 5.85
C ASN A 74 13.68 -11.54 6.64
N TYR A 75 12.97 -12.50 6.05
CA TYR A 75 12.45 -13.68 6.75
C TYR A 75 13.05 -15.02 6.27
N LYS A 76 13.81 -15.06 5.17
CA LYS A 76 14.38 -16.29 4.59
C LYS A 76 15.22 -17.14 5.56
N ASP A 77 15.92 -16.49 6.49
CA ASP A 77 16.85 -17.16 7.43
C ASP A 77 16.19 -17.47 8.80
N ARG A 78 14.90 -17.16 8.96
CA ARG A 78 14.19 -17.34 10.23
C ARG A 78 13.43 -18.66 10.24
N PRO A 79 13.45 -19.41 11.36
CA PRO A 79 12.64 -20.62 11.47
C PRO A 79 11.15 -20.27 11.38
N MET A 80 10.44 -20.94 10.48
CA MET A 80 9.01 -20.73 10.22
C MET A 80 8.16 -21.32 11.35
N GLY A 81 8.08 -20.60 12.47
CA GLY A 81 7.28 -20.96 13.64
C GLY A 81 5.99 -20.17 13.78
N ARG A 82 5.03 -20.70 14.55
CA ARG A 82 3.75 -20.04 14.88
C ARG A 82 3.96 -18.64 15.49
N GLU A 83 4.98 -18.45 16.31
CA GLU A 83 5.30 -17.15 16.91
C GLU A 83 5.69 -16.08 15.86
N LEU A 84 6.41 -16.46 14.81
CA LEU A 84 6.83 -15.57 13.74
C LEU A 84 5.61 -15.07 12.95
N LEU A 85 4.70 -15.99 12.60
CA LEU A 85 3.45 -15.68 11.91
C LEU A 85 2.55 -14.76 12.74
N ILE A 86 2.38 -15.04 14.04
CA ILE A 86 1.56 -14.18 14.92
C ILE A 86 2.14 -12.77 14.99
N ARG A 87 3.46 -12.63 15.21
CA ARG A 87 4.12 -11.32 15.28
C ARG A 87 3.99 -10.56 13.96
N PHE A 88 4.15 -11.26 12.84
CA PHE A 88 4.06 -10.72 11.50
C PHE A 88 2.68 -10.11 11.18
N TYR A 89 1.60 -10.87 11.40
CA TYR A 89 0.25 -10.36 11.17
C TYR A 89 -0.15 -9.30 12.19
N LYS A 90 0.28 -9.42 13.45
CA LYS A 90 0.01 -8.41 14.49
C LYS A 90 0.60 -7.04 14.14
N GLN A 91 1.84 -7.00 13.63
CA GLN A 91 2.47 -5.75 13.22
C GLN A 91 1.68 -5.11 12.07
N ARG A 92 1.37 -5.89 11.03
CA ARG A 92 0.64 -5.40 9.84
C ARG A 92 -0.76 -4.91 10.18
N LEU A 93 -1.53 -5.70 10.91
CA LEU A 93 -2.90 -5.36 11.29
C LEU A 93 -2.93 -4.10 12.15
N ARG A 94 -1.98 -3.92 13.09
CA ARG A 94 -1.94 -2.69 13.91
C ARG A 94 -1.83 -1.43 13.04
N TYR A 95 -0.95 -1.44 12.03
CA TYR A 95 -0.76 -0.27 11.17
C TYR A 95 -1.90 -0.06 10.15
N ILE A 96 -2.72 -1.08 9.88
CA ILE A 96 -3.87 -0.98 8.97
C ILE A 96 -5.15 -0.61 9.75
N LEU A 97 -5.47 -1.34 10.82
CA LEU A 97 -6.71 -1.16 11.59
C LEU A 97 -6.72 0.14 12.38
N LEU A 98 -5.59 0.56 12.96
CA LEU A 98 -5.55 1.76 13.80
C LEU A 98 -5.99 3.02 13.03
N PRO A 99 -5.39 3.38 11.87
CA PRO A 99 -5.86 4.53 11.11
C PRO A 99 -7.29 4.32 10.60
N TYR A 100 -7.65 3.11 10.16
CA TYR A 100 -9.00 2.81 9.68
C TYR A 100 -10.06 3.12 10.74
N ILE A 101 -9.94 2.54 11.93
CA ILE A 101 -10.90 2.75 13.04
C ILE A 101 -10.92 4.23 13.46
N MET A 102 -9.75 4.89 13.50
CA MET A 102 -9.66 6.29 13.88
C MET A 102 -10.45 7.19 12.91
N PHE A 103 -10.29 7.00 11.60
CA PHE A 103 -11.02 7.76 10.60
C PHE A 103 -12.50 7.35 10.51
N SER A 104 -12.82 6.07 10.69
CA SER A 104 -14.21 5.63 10.75
C SER A 104 -14.95 6.26 11.92
N LEU A 105 -14.34 6.32 13.10
CA LEU A 105 -14.93 6.96 14.28
C LEU A 105 -15.07 8.46 14.08
N PHE A 106 -14.03 9.11 13.56
CA PHE A 106 -14.06 10.53 13.22
C PHE A 106 -15.18 10.87 12.23
N TYR A 107 -15.31 10.10 11.15
CA TYR A 107 -16.36 10.27 10.15
C TYR A 107 -17.75 10.04 10.76
N PHE A 108 -17.91 9.00 11.59
CA PHE A 108 -19.18 8.69 12.24
C PHE A 108 -19.63 9.82 13.17
N ILE A 109 -18.71 10.38 13.98
CA ILE A 109 -19.01 11.52 14.86
C ILE A 109 -19.41 12.74 14.03
N LEU A 110 -18.65 13.09 12.98
CA LEU A 110 -19.00 14.19 12.09
C LEU A 110 -20.37 14.00 11.44
N SER A 111 -20.66 12.81 10.95
CA SER A 111 -21.95 12.48 10.33
C SER A 111 -23.10 12.58 11.32
N LEU A 112 -22.91 12.21 12.58
CA LEU A 112 -23.93 12.35 13.62
C LEU A 112 -24.20 13.82 13.96
N THR A 113 -23.17 14.65 14.07
CA THR A 113 -23.33 16.09 14.32
C THR A 113 -23.95 16.80 13.11
N ALA A 114 -23.54 16.48 11.89
CA ALA A 114 -24.12 17.03 10.67
C ALA A 114 -25.58 16.56 10.45
N GLY A 115 -25.88 15.30 10.80
CA GLY A 115 -27.25 14.77 10.76
C GLY A 115 -28.21 15.43 11.77
N SER A 116 -27.67 16.04 12.83
CA SER A 116 -28.47 16.80 13.82
C SER A 116 -28.82 18.23 13.37
N SER A 117 -28.26 18.72 12.27
CA SER A 117 -28.55 20.06 11.71
C SER A 117 -29.62 20.07 10.61
N GLU A 118 -30.18 18.92 10.22
CA GLU A 118 -31.23 18.80 9.20
C GLU A 118 -32.61 18.43 9.76
N THR A 119 -32.82 18.53 11.09
CA THR A 119 -34.14 18.41 11.75
C THR A 119 -34.52 19.68 12.47
#